data_AF-A0A9P8TUH0-F1
#
_entry.id   AF-A0A9P8TUH0-F1
#
_cell.length_a   1.000
_cell.length_b   1.000
_cell.length_c   1.000
_cell.angle_alpha   90.00
_cell.angle_beta   90.00
_cell.angle_gamma   90.00
#
_symmetry.space_group_name_H-M   'P 1'
#
loop_
_entity.id
_entity.type
_entity.pdbx_description
1 polymer ?
#
loop_
_entity_poly.entity_id
_entity_poly.type
_entity_poly.pdbx_seq_one_letter_code
_entity_poly.pdbx_strand_id
1 'polypeptide(L)'
;MGKLSLGEYLKYLERYSRQQTLTHYVDADHIQSMCHNDDGLSMMAMSASRSPVTHAQFLPSREVAEWHMMRSRVRARAVDAPGCRGNPNAIHRGAISWDPVTRTSVSLWWVHDFVKQRLYLGKLTVRRRQGLEFAIRMVFGAAVCEAVHWRLKEIIAWDPMPRLVAQAENLAREVGCDMTATLENRSEMVPCFRWHGDEAKEVVWTEAEYYGWG
;
A
#
# COMPACT_ATOMS: atom_id res chain seq x y z
N MET A 1 -15.11 -11.31 -18.37
CA MET A 1 -14.78 -10.75 -17.04
C MET A 1 -14.88 -11.87 -16.02
N GLY A 2 -13.79 -12.61 -15.83
CA GLY A 2 -13.68 -13.65 -14.81
C GLY A 2 -13.56 -13.03 -13.42
N LYS A 3 -14.15 -13.70 -12.44
CA LYS A 3 -14.01 -13.37 -11.02
C LYS A 3 -12.73 -14.04 -10.53
N LEU A 4 -11.92 -13.32 -9.74
CA LEU A 4 -10.84 -13.90 -8.94
C LEU A 4 -11.38 -15.13 -8.18
N SER A 5 -10.91 -16.32 -8.55
CA SER A 5 -11.28 -17.55 -7.87
C SER A 5 -10.45 -17.64 -6.59
N LEU A 6 -11.11 -17.39 -5.45
CA LEU A 6 -10.52 -17.48 -4.11
C LEU A 6 -9.78 -18.82 -3.92
N GLY A 7 -10.25 -19.91 -4.53
CA GLY A 7 -9.65 -21.24 -4.42
C GLY A 7 -8.25 -21.36 -5.07
N GLU A 8 -7.99 -20.68 -6.18
CA GLU A 8 -6.68 -20.75 -6.86
C GLU A 8 -5.64 -19.89 -6.16
N TYR A 9 -6.06 -18.72 -5.68
CA TYR A 9 -5.20 -17.88 -4.85
C TYR A 9 -4.87 -18.54 -3.49
N LEU A 10 -5.84 -19.23 -2.88
CA LEU A 10 -5.59 -20.02 -1.67
C LEU A 10 -4.60 -21.16 -1.92
N LYS A 11 -4.66 -21.87 -3.06
CA LYS A 11 -3.65 -22.87 -3.44
C LYS A 11 -2.26 -22.26 -3.65
N TYR A 12 -2.19 -21.07 -4.25
CA TYR A 12 -0.95 -20.32 -4.34
C TYR A 12 -0.40 -20.01 -2.93
N LEU A 13 -1.24 -19.53 -2.01
CA LEU A 13 -0.84 -19.26 -0.63
C LEU A 13 -0.47 -20.52 0.16
N GLU A 14 -1.15 -21.65 -0.06
CA GLU A 14 -0.82 -22.95 0.55
C GLU A 14 0.61 -23.38 0.22
N ARG A 15 1.09 -23.07 -0.99
CA ARG A 15 2.49 -23.29 -1.40
C ARG A 15 3.49 -22.49 -0.56
N TYR A 16 3.06 -21.37 0.00
CA TYR A 16 3.83 -20.48 0.88
C TYR A 16 3.37 -20.56 2.35
N SER A 17 2.50 -21.51 2.71
CA SER A 17 1.88 -21.62 4.05
C SER A 17 2.89 -21.77 5.19
N ARG A 18 4.00 -22.48 4.97
CA ARG A 18 5.10 -22.60 5.94
C ARG A 18 5.80 -21.27 6.22
N GLN A 19 5.63 -20.27 5.36
CA GLN A 19 6.29 -18.97 5.43
C GLN A 19 5.33 -17.84 5.81
N GLN A 20 4.01 -18.10 5.81
CA GLN A 20 2.99 -17.19 6.33
C GLN A 20 3.12 -16.92 7.83
N THR A 21 3.79 -17.79 8.60
CA THR A 21 4.09 -17.56 10.03
C THR A 21 4.92 -16.31 10.29
N LEU A 22 5.58 -15.76 9.27
CA LEU A 22 6.39 -14.55 9.37
C LEU A 22 5.61 -13.28 9.02
N THR A 23 4.37 -13.41 8.56
CA THR A 23 3.51 -12.30 8.15
C THR A 23 2.26 -12.25 9.02
N HIS A 24 2.01 -11.12 9.66
CA HIS A 24 0.78 -10.91 10.42
C HIS A 24 0.04 -9.67 9.90
N TYR A 25 -1.28 -9.77 9.87
CA TYR A 25 -2.13 -8.64 9.61
C TYR A 25 -2.11 -7.67 10.78
N VAL A 26 -2.28 -6.40 10.48
CA VAL A 26 -2.34 -5.34 11.48
C VAL A 26 -3.66 -4.60 11.41
N ASP A 27 -4.13 -4.14 12.57
CA ASP A 27 -5.28 -3.27 12.73
C ASP A 27 -4.89 -1.79 12.63
N ALA A 28 -5.85 -0.90 12.88
CA ALA A 28 -5.63 0.55 12.83
C ALA A 28 -4.61 1.04 13.87
N ASP A 29 -4.57 0.42 15.06
CA ASP A 29 -3.73 0.88 16.17
C ASP A 29 -2.26 0.59 15.89
N HIS A 30 -1.97 -0.57 15.29
CA HIS A 30 -0.63 -0.94 14.87
C HIS A 30 -0.06 -0.04 13.76
N ILE A 31 -0.91 0.60 12.96
CA ILE A 31 -0.46 1.44 11.84
C ILE A 31 0.19 2.73 12.34
N GLN A 32 -0.31 3.25 13.47
CA GLN A 32 0.28 4.40 14.15
C GLN A 32 1.77 4.15 14.45
N SER A 33 2.12 2.93 14.87
CA SER A 33 3.51 2.55 15.16
C SER A 33 4.41 2.47 13.91
N MET A 34 3.81 2.27 12.73
CA MET A 34 4.53 2.17 11.45
C MET A 34 4.84 3.53 10.84
N CYS A 35 4.01 4.54 11.08
CA CYS A 35 4.19 5.90 10.56
C CYS A 35 5.28 6.71 11.28
N HIS A 36 5.76 6.28 12.46
CA HIS A 36 6.72 7.05 13.26
C HIS A 36 8.20 6.72 13.01
N ASN A 37 8.53 5.63 12.30
CA ASN A 37 9.86 5.00 12.43
C ASN A 37 10.69 4.90 11.14
N ASP A 38 10.23 5.37 9.98
CA ASP A 38 10.90 5.03 8.71
C ASP A 38 10.91 6.17 7.67
N ASP A 39 11.61 7.24 8.02
CA ASP A 39 11.92 8.34 7.09
C ASP A 39 13.42 8.45 6.79
N GLY A 40 14.28 7.72 7.51
CA GLY A 40 15.74 7.84 7.36
C GLY A 40 16.23 7.53 5.95
N LEU A 41 15.73 6.45 5.31
CA LEU A 41 16.11 6.09 3.94
C LEU A 41 15.57 7.07 2.90
N SER A 42 14.33 7.54 3.06
CA SER A 42 13.69 8.52 2.17
C SER A 42 14.36 9.89 2.30
N MET A 43 14.63 10.37 3.51
CA MET A 43 15.40 11.59 3.77
C MET A 43 16.82 11.51 3.21
N MET A 44 17.50 10.37 3.37
CA MET A 44 18.82 10.15 2.77
C MET A 44 18.75 10.16 1.23
N ALA A 45 17.71 9.58 0.63
CA ALA A 45 17.50 9.60 -0.81
C ALA A 45 17.25 11.02 -1.33
N MET A 46 16.39 11.78 -0.66
CA MET A 46 16.14 13.20 -0.95
C MET A 46 17.41 14.04 -0.82
N SER A 47 18.18 13.84 0.25
CA SER A 47 19.44 14.58 0.49
C SER A 47 20.54 14.23 -0.52
N ALA A 48 20.50 13.03 -1.11
CA ALA A 48 21.45 12.60 -2.14
C ALA A 48 21.09 13.14 -3.53
N SER A 49 19.88 13.68 -3.73
CA SER A 49 19.46 14.26 -5.01
C SER A 49 20.26 15.52 -5.31
N ARG A 50 20.94 15.55 -6.46
CA ARG A 50 21.71 16.71 -6.96
C ARG A 50 21.02 17.39 -8.15
N SER A 51 19.70 17.54 -8.06
CA SER A 51 18.89 18.14 -9.11
C SER A 51 18.80 19.66 -8.94
N PRO A 52 18.81 20.46 -10.03
CA PRO A 52 18.47 21.88 -9.96
C PRO A 52 16.97 22.13 -9.72
N VAL A 53 16.14 21.09 -9.83
CA VAL A 53 14.68 21.15 -9.62
C VAL A 53 14.37 20.92 -8.14
N THR A 54 13.36 21.61 -7.62
CA THR A 54 12.92 21.39 -6.23
C THR A 54 12.25 20.03 -6.13
N HIS A 55 12.81 19.15 -5.31
CA HIS A 55 12.16 17.88 -4.97
C HIS A 55 11.36 18.06 -3.70
N ALA A 56 10.12 17.59 -3.72
CA ALA A 56 9.25 17.59 -2.57
C ALA A 56 8.78 16.17 -2.26
N GLN A 57 8.77 15.82 -0.98
CA GLN A 57 8.29 14.55 -0.49
C GLN A 57 7.28 14.80 0.63
N PHE A 58 6.19 14.05 0.60
CA PHE A 58 5.27 13.97 1.72
C PHE A 58 5.68 12.80 2.62
N LEU A 59 5.86 13.06 3.91
CA LEU A 59 6.10 12.01 4.90
C LEU A 59 4.77 11.66 5.55
N PRO A 60 4.24 10.43 5.35
CA PRO A 60 2.96 10.06 5.91
C PRO A 60 3.05 10.05 7.43
N SER A 61 2.36 11.01 8.03
CA SER A 61 2.19 11.06 9.47
C SER A 61 1.08 10.10 9.91
N ARG A 62 1.06 9.84 11.21
CA ARG A 62 -0.01 9.08 11.86
C ARG A 62 -1.39 9.67 11.54
N GLU A 63 -1.52 10.99 11.60
CA GLU A 63 -2.77 11.71 11.40
C GLU A 63 -3.34 11.49 9.98
N VAL A 64 -2.45 11.37 8.99
CA VAL A 64 -2.83 11.10 7.60
C VAL A 64 -3.39 9.69 7.46
N ALA A 65 -2.71 8.69 8.02
CA ALA A 65 -3.18 7.31 8.01
C ALA A 65 -4.53 7.17 8.74
N GLU A 66 -4.67 7.80 9.91
CA GLU A 66 -5.92 7.82 10.68
C GLU A 66 -7.06 8.48 9.90
N TRP A 67 -6.80 9.62 9.25
CA TRP A 67 -7.78 10.29 8.41
C TRP A 67 -8.28 9.39 7.29
N HIS A 68 -7.38 8.71 6.58
CA HIS A 68 -7.75 7.80 5.50
C HIS A 68 -8.58 6.61 6.00
N MET A 69 -8.24 6.05 7.17
CA MET A 69 -9.02 4.96 7.78
C MET A 69 -10.40 5.43 8.23
N MET A 70 -10.49 6.62 8.83
CA MET A 70 -11.76 7.20 9.24
C MET A 70 -12.66 7.44 8.02
N ARG A 71 -12.13 8.08 6.98
CA ARG A 71 -12.84 8.32 5.72
C ARG A 71 -13.33 7.01 5.09
N SER A 72 -12.47 5.98 5.05
CA SER A 72 -12.84 4.64 4.58
C SER A 72 -14.02 4.08 5.38
N ARG A 73 -13.99 4.16 6.72
CA ARG A 73 -15.08 3.70 7.60
C ARG A 73 -16.39 4.47 7.36
N VAL A 74 -16.33 5.79 7.24
CA VAL A 74 -17.51 6.63 6.97
C VAL A 74 -18.14 6.27 5.63
N ARG A 75 -17.32 6.17 4.57
CA ARG A 75 -17.81 5.78 3.23
C ARG A 75 -18.38 4.37 3.20
N ALA A 76 -17.73 3.44 3.90
CA ALA A 76 -18.18 2.06 4.00
C ALA A 76 -19.54 1.93 4.67
N ARG A 77 -19.81 2.73 5.72
CA ARG A 77 -21.15 2.82 6.35
C ARG A 77 -22.20 3.38 5.39
N ALA A 78 -21.85 4.39 4.61
CA ALA A 78 -22.78 5.04 3.69
C ALA A 78 -23.29 4.10 2.57
N VAL A 79 -22.49 3.12 2.16
CA VAL A 79 -22.86 2.11 1.15
C VAL A 79 -23.22 0.76 1.75
N ASP A 80 -23.35 0.69 3.07
CA ASP A 80 -23.67 -0.54 3.77
C ASP A 80 -22.72 -1.71 3.43
N ALA A 81 -21.42 -1.41 3.33
CA ALA A 81 -20.43 -2.39 2.93
C ALA A 81 -20.35 -3.56 3.93
N PRO A 82 -20.12 -4.81 3.45
CA PRO A 82 -19.79 -5.94 4.31
C PRO A 82 -18.67 -5.56 5.28
N GLY A 83 -18.76 -5.97 6.55
CA GLY A 83 -17.78 -5.62 7.59
C GLY A 83 -18.10 -4.36 8.38
N CYS A 84 -18.98 -3.48 7.89
CA CYS A 84 -19.45 -2.30 8.65
C CYS A 84 -20.63 -2.57 9.58
N ARG A 85 -21.37 -3.67 9.36
CA ARG A 85 -22.42 -4.18 10.27
C ARG A 85 -21.88 -5.13 11.35
N GLY A 86 -20.59 -5.46 11.33
CA GLY A 86 -19.94 -6.45 12.21
C GLY A 86 -18.83 -5.84 13.08
N ASN A 87 -17.97 -6.69 13.64
CA ASN A 87 -16.84 -6.28 14.47
C ASN A 87 -15.88 -5.37 13.66
N PRO A 88 -15.68 -4.09 14.04
CA PRO A 88 -14.76 -3.17 13.36
C PRO A 88 -13.31 -3.66 13.30
N ASN A 89 -12.94 -4.57 14.21
CA ASN A 89 -11.61 -5.17 14.29
C ASN A 89 -11.42 -6.33 13.30
N ALA A 90 -12.46 -6.71 12.54
CA ALA A 90 -12.37 -7.74 11.50
C ALA A 90 -11.73 -7.23 10.19
N ILE A 91 -11.55 -5.91 10.04
CA ILE A 91 -10.94 -5.32 8.85
C ILE A 91 -9.46 -5.09 9.10
N HIS A 92 -8.60 -5.83 8.41
CA HIS A 92 -7.16 -5.60 8.46
C HIS A 92 -6.82 -4.32 7.71
N ARG A 93 -5.84 -3.57 8.22
CA ARG A 93 -5.40 -2.28 7.66
C ARG A 93 -3.99 -2.33 7.12
N GLY A 94 -3.32 -3.46 7.25
CA GLY A 94 -1.98 -3.67 6.75
C GLY A 94 -1.48 -5.07 7.05
N ALA A 95 -0.22 -5.30 6.72
CA ALA A 95 0.54 -6.45 7.14
C ALA A 95 2.00 -6.08 7.42
N ILE A 96 2.62 -6.83 8.32
CA ILE A 96 4.06 -6.78 8.60
C ILE A 96 4.63 -8.17 8.32
N SER A 97 5.69 -8.22 7.53
CA SER A 97 6.46 -9.44 7.29
C SER A 97 7.88 -9.30 7.85
N TRP A 98 8.29 -10.26 8.68
CA TRP A 98 9.66 -10.37 9.16
C TRP A 98 10.49 -11.22 8.20
N ASP A 99 11.66 -10.70 7.80
CA ASP A 99 12.66 -11.48 7.08
C ASP A 99 13.75 -11.96 8.05
N PRO A 100 13.84 -13.27 8.32
CA PRO A 100 14.86 -13.82 9.20
C PRO A 100 16.28 -13.71 8.63
N VAL A 101 16.44 -13.63 7.30
CA VAL A 101 17.75 -13.56 6.64
C VAL A 101 18.37 -12.19 6.86
N THR A 102 17.63 -11.13 6.51
CA THR A 102 18.11 -9.75 6.70
C THR A 102 17.88 -9.19 8.10
N ARG A 103 17.17 -9.95 8.96
CA ARG A 103 16.74 -9.55 10.31
C ARG A 103 16.06 -8.19 10.31
N THR A 104 15.12 -8.03 9.40
CA THR A 104 14.36 -6.78 9.26
C THR A 104 12.92 -7.04 8.92
N SER A 105 12.07 -6.03 9.08
CA SER A 105 10.66 -6.10 8.71
C SER A 105 10.39 -5.25 7.48
N VAL A 106 9.43 -5.71 6.69
CA VAL A 106 8.73 -4.92 5.68
C VAL A 106 7.30 -4.77 6.17
N SER A 107 6.74 -3.57 6.05
CA SER A 107 5.33 -3.37 6.34
C SER A 107 4.62 -2.59 5.25
N LEU A 108 3.34 -2.88 5.09
CA LEU A 108 2.47 -2.24 4.12
C LEU A 108 1.12 -2.00 4.77
N TRP A 109 0.59 -0.81 4.61
CA TRP A 109 -0.78 -0.49 5.02
C TRP A 109 -1.67 -0.18 3.83
N TRP A 110 -2.99 -0.24 4.03
CA TRP A 110 -3.96 -0.05 2.96
C TRP A 110 -5.30 0.51 3.45
N VAL A 111 -6.08 1.00 2.49
CA VAL A 111 -7.37 1.64 2.68
C VAL A 111 -8.40 1.01 1.76
N HIS A 112 -9.54 0.64 2.33
CA HIS A 112 -10.66 0.09 1.59
C HIS A 112 -11.51 1.22 1.01
N ASP A 113 -11.77 1.20 -0.29
CA ASP A 113 -12.79 1.99 -0.95
C ASP A 113 -13.87 1.06 -1.49
N PHE A 114 -14.87 0.77 -0.66
CA PHE A 114 -15.98 -0.11 -1.03
C PHE A 114 -16.90 0.51 -2.09
N VAL A 115 -16.93 1.84 -2.21
CA VAL A 115 -17.74 2.55 -3.21
C VAL A 115 -17.19 2.25 -4.60
N LYS A 116 -15.88 2.44 -4.78
CA LYS A 116 -15.19 2.17 -6.05
C LYS A 116 -14.75 0.70 -6.19
N GLN A 117 -14.90 -0.11 -5.15
CA GLN A 117 -14.42 -1.49 -5.06
C GLN A 117 -12.89 -1.60 -5.24
N ARG A 118 -12.14 -0.72 -4.58
CA ARG A 118 -10.67 -0.62 -4.68
C ARG A 118 -9.99 -0.79 -3.32
N LEU A 119 -8.80 -1.38 -3.31
CA LEU A 119 -7.89 -1.36 -2.16
C LEU A 119 -6.72 -0.44 -2.50
N TYR A 120 -6.62 0.70 -1.82
CA TYR A 120 -5.49 1.61 -2.01
C TYR A 120 -4.35 1.22 -1.06
N LEU A 121 -3.18 0.97 -1.62
CA LEU A 121 -1.96 0.78 -0.86
C LEU A 121 -1.45 2.13 -0.37
N GLY A 122 -1.20 2.21 0.92
CA GLY A 122 -0.64 3.35 1.62
C GLY A 122 0.85 3.49 1.39
N LYS A 123 1.65 3.28 2.44
CA LYS A 123 3.12 3.27 2.41
C LYS A 123 3.66 1.86 2.49
N LEU A 124 4.63 1.56 1.64
CA LEU A 124 5.48 0.37 1.81
C LEU A 124 6.74 0.78 2.57
N THR A 125 6.80 0.41 3.84
CA THR A 125 7.92 0.72 4.71
C THR A 125 8.98 -0.38 4.62
N VAL A 126 10.20 0.00 4.27
CA VAL A 126 11.37 -0.87 4.20
C VAL A 126 12.54 -0.24 4.95
N ARG A 127 13.27 -1.04 5.73
CA ARG A 127 14.45 -0.59 6.49
C ARG A 127 15.79 -0.87 5.81
N ARG A 128 15.76 -1.59 4.69
CA ARG A 128 16.95 -1.93 3.90
C ARG A 128 16.70 -1.75 2.42
N ARG A 129 17.76 -1.39 1.72
CA ARG A 129 17.73 -1.15 0.28
C ARG A 129 17.77 -2.41 -0.56
N GLN A 130 18.05 -3.62 -0.07
CA GLN A 130 18.18 -4.84 -0.91
C GLN A 130 17.82 -6.10 -0.11
N GLY A 131 17.46 -7.18 -0.80
CA GLY A 131 17.24 -8.50 -0.19
C GLY A 131 15.89 -8.65 0.50
N LEU A 132 14.92 -7.77 0.20
CA LEU A 132 13.60 -7.75 0.82
C LEU A 132 12.49 -8.22 -0.13
N GLU A 133 12.85 -8.74 -1.30
CA GLU A 133 11.91 -9.13 -2.34
C GLU A 133 10.89 -10.15 -1.82
N PHE A 134 11.35 -11.09 -0.99
CA PHE A 134 10.49 -12.06 -0.31
C PHE A 134 9.49 -11.38 0.64
N ALA A 135 9.97 -10.54 1.56
CA ALA A 135 9.10 -9.87 2.52
C ALA A 135 8.11 -8.88 1.87
N ILE A 136 8.53 -8.17 0.82
CA ILE A 136 7.66 -7.32 0.00
C ILE A 136 6.55 -8.16 -0.65
N ARG A 137 6.91 -9.31 -1.24
CA ARG A 137 5.95 -10.23 -1.85
C ARG A 137 4.93 -10.75 -0.83
N MET A 138 5.36 -11.02 0.40
CA MET A 138 4.48 -11.50 1.46
C MET A 138 3.46 -10.44 1.90
N VAL A 139 3.88 -9.19 2.16
CA VAL A 139 2.93 -8.11 2.53
C VAL A 139 2.02 -7.71 1.38
N PHE A 140 2.51 -7.75 0.14
CA PHE A 140 1.69 -7.52 -1.05
C PHE A 140 0.67 -8.65 -1.25
N GLY A 141 1.08 -9.90 -1.02
CA GLY A 141 0.17 -11.04 -0.97
C GLY A 141 -0.93 -10.85 0.07
N ALA A 142 -0.59 -10.41 1.29
CA ALA A 142 -1.59 -10.10 2.31
C ALA A 142 -2.62 -9.05 1.86
N ALA A 143 -2.18 -8.00 1.13
CA ALA A 143 -3.10 -7.03 0.55
C ALA A 143 -4.03 -7.64 -0.52
N VAL A 144 -3.53 -8.58 -1.33
CA VAL A 144 -4.35 -9.32 -2.31
C VAL A 144 -5.36 -10.23 -1.61
N CYS A 145 -4.95 -10.93 -0.55
CA CYS A 145 -5.88 -11.70 0.29
C CYS A 145 -7.03 -10.82 0.80
N GLU A 146 -6.68 -9.65 1.33
CA GLU A 146 -7.64 -8.69 1.88
C GLU A 146 -8.60 -8.21 0.78
N ALA A 147 -8.08 -7.81 -0.38
CA ALA A 147 -8.90 -7.39 -1.52
C ALA A 147 -9.89 -8.48 -1.96
N VAL A 148 -9.43 -9.74 -2.06
CA VAL A 148 -10.28 -10.88 -2.43
C VAL A 148 -11.32 -11.16 -1.35
N HIS A 149 -10.93 -11.16 -0.07
CA HIS A 149 -11.82 -11.38 1.07
C HIS A 149 -13.00 -10.39 1.06
N TRP A 150 -12.71 -9.11 0.78
CA TRP A 150 -13.70 -8.04 0.69
C TRP A 150 -14.33 -7.86 -0.69
N ARG A 151 -14.03 -8.76 -1.65
CA ARG A 151 -14.54 -8.71 -3.03
C ARG A 151 -14.28 -7.38 -3.75
N LEU A 152 -13.14 -6.77 -3.44
CA LEU A 152 -12.64 -5.61 -4.16
C LEU A 152 -12.11 -6.06 -5.53
N LYS A 153 -12.25 -5.19 -6.54
CA LYS A 153 -11.89 -5.48 -7.93
C LYS A 153 -10.46 -5.10 -8.27
N GLU A 154 -9.94 -4.05 -7.63
CA GLU A 154 -8.66 -3.46 -7.99
C GLU A 154 -7.82 -3.19 -6.74
N ILE A 155 -6.50 -3.32 -6.88
CA ILE A 155 -5.53 -2.88 -5.89
C ILE A 155 -4.72 -1.76 -6.54
N ILE A 156 -4.67 -0.60 -5.89
CA ILE A 156 -4.07 0.61 -6.44
C ILE A 156 -2.91 1.03 -5.56
N ALA A 157 -1.72 1.15 -6.16
CA ALA A 157 -0.57 1.79 -5.54
C ALA A 157 -0.24 3.06 -6.31
N TRP A 158 0.01 4.16 -5.61
CA TRP A 158 0.45 5.39 -6.25
C TRP A 158 1.96 5.53 -6.15
N ASP A 159 2.55 5.90 -7.28
CA ASP A 159 4.00 6.05 -7.45
C ASP A 159 4.80 4.92 -6.78
N PRO A 160 4.43 3.65 -7.02
CA PRO A 160 5.00 2.51 -6.31
C PRO A 160 6.50 2.38 -6.62
N MET A 161 7.28 1.98 -5.62
CA MET A 161 8.69 1.67 -5.87
C MET A 161 8.83 0.54 -6.90
N PRO A 162 9.88 0.55 -7.75
CA PRO A 162 10.05 -0.43 -8.83
C PRO A 162 9.97 -1.90 -8.38
N ARG A 163 10.34 -2.18 -7.13
CA ARG A 163 10.25 -3.54 -6.57
C ARG A 163 8.84 -3.98 -6.31
N LEU A 164 7.98 -3.08 -5.84
CA LEU A 164 6.58 -3.39 -5.64
C LEU A 164 5.92 -3.67 -6.99
N VAL A 165 6.26 -2.88 -8.03
CA VAL A 165 5.83 -3.14 -9.41
C VAL A 165 6.27 -4.52 -9.88
N ALA A 166 7.55 -4.87 -9.72
CA ALA A 166 8.06 -6.19 -10.10
C ALA A 166 7.36 -7.33 -9.36
N GLN A 167 7.06 -7.18 -8.07
CA GLN A 167 6.30 -8.20 -7.33
C GLN A 167 4.84 -8.27 -7.79
N ALA A 168 4.21 -7.15 -8.15
CA ALA A 168 2.87 -7.12 -8.69
C ALA A 168 2.77 -7.85 -10.05
N GLU A 169 3.72 -7.60 -10.95
CA GLU A 169 3.82 -8.28 -12.24
C GLU A 169 4.07 -9.78 -12.08
N ASN A 170 4.98 -10.16 -11.19
CA ASN A 170 5.28 -11.57 -10.92
C ASN A 170 4.04 -12.28 -10.35
N LEU A 171 3.34 -11.66 -9.40
CA LEU A 171 2.14 -12.23 -8.82
C LEU A 171 1.02 -12.36 -9.85
N ALA A 172 0.81 -11.36 -10.70
CA ALA A 172 -0.15 -11.43 -11.80
C ALA A 172 0.15 -12.58 -12.76
N ARG A 173 1.43 -12.79 -13.10
CA ARG A 173 1.87 -13.88 -13.97
C ARG A 173 1.69 -15.25 -13.32
N GLU A 174 1.97 -15.38 -12.03
CA GLU A 174 1.93 -16.65 -11.30
C GLU A 174 0.52 -17.11 -10.93
N VAL A 175 -0.36 -16.17 -10.56
CA VAL A 175 -1.76 -16.49 -10.21
C VAL A 175 -2.53 -16.87 -11.48
N GLY A 176 -2.25 -16.23 -12.61
CA GLY A 176 -3.09 -16.37 -13.81
C GLY A 176 -4.53 -15.90 -13.55
N CYS A 177 -5.45 -16.13 -14.48
CA CYS A 177 -6.89 -15.85 -14.29
C CYS A 177 -7.28 -14.35 -14.16
N ASP A 178 -7.17 -13.59 -15.25
CA ASP A 178 -7.68 -12.22 -15.41
C ASP A 178 -7.08 -11.15 -14.46
N MET A 179 -6.09 -11.50 -13.62
CA MET A 179 -5.34 -10.51 -12.86
C MET A 179 -4.26 -9.87 -13.74
N THR A 180 -4.34 -8.54 -13.89
CA THR A 180 -3.36 -7.76 -14.65
C THR A 180 -2.73 -6.71 -13.76
N ALA A 181 -1.40 -6.60 -13.78
CA ALA A 181 -0.71 -5.45 -13.24
C ALA A 181 -0.61 -4.40 -14.35
N THR A 182 -1.21 -3.22 -14.14
CA THR A 182 -1.05 -2.07 -15.05
C THR A 182 -0.31 -0.96 -14.33
N LEU A 183 0.53 -0.24 -15.08
CA LEU A 183 1.17 0.98 -14.63
C LEU A 183 0.61 2.13 -15.44
N GLU A 184 -0.17 2.98 -14.79
CA GLU A 184 -0.88 4.09 -15.43
C GLU A 184 -0.56 5.40 -14.72
N ASN A 185 -0.66 6.50 -15.46
CA ASN A 185 -0.52 7.83 -14.87
C ASN A 185 -1.66 8.09 -13.90
N ARG A 186 -1.32 8.60 -12.71
CA ARG A 186 -2.30 8.97 -11.68
C ARG A 186 -3.23 10.06 -12.20
N SER A 187 -4.50 9.72 -12.38
CA SER A 187 -5.55 10.64 -12.84
C SER A 187 -6.39 11.23 -11.71
N GLU A 188 -6.33 10.65 -10.51
CA GLU A 188 -7.13 11.05 -9.36
C GLU A 188 -6.27 11.46 -8.16
N MET A 189 -6.78 12.41 -7.38
CA MET A 189 -6.21 12.84 -6.10
C MET A 189 -4.74 13.28 -6.19
N VAL A 190 -4.28 13.80 -7.33
CA VAL A 190 -2.91 14.28 -7.55
C VAL A 190 -2.60 15.43 -6.58
N PRO A 191 -1.53 15.36 -5.77
CA PRO A 191 -1.17 16.44 -4.87
C PRO A 191 -0.75 17.69 -5.65
N CYS A 192 -1.26 18.85 -5.28
CA CYS A 192 -0.92 20.12 -5.92
C CYS A 192 -0.03 20.96 -5.00
N PHE A 193 1.08 21.48 -5.53
CA PHE A 193 1.83 22.54 -4.88
C PHE A 193 1.31 23.90 -5.33
N ARG A 194 1.20 24.82 -4.37
CA ARG A 194 1.00 26.24 -4.64
C ARG A 194 2.12 27.01 -3.97
N TRP A 195 2.93 27.69 -4.77
CA TRP A 195 3.91 28.63 -4.26
C TRP A 195 3.22 29.85 -3.68
N HIS A 196 3.77 30.37 -2.59
CA HIS A 196 3.36 31.64 -2.02
C HIS A 196 4.09 32.77 -2.77
N GLY A 197 3.38 33.82 -3.18
CA GLY A 197 3.97 35.01 -3.81
C GLY A 197 4.28 34.88 -5.31
N ASP A 198 3.47 34.13 -6.06
CA ASP A 198 3.54 33.98 -7.53
C ASP A 198 4.88 33.46 -8.09
N GLU A 199 5.70 32.79 -7.26
CA GLU A 199 6.87 32.08 -7.75
C GLU A 199 6.45 30.90 -8.65
N ALA A 200 7.06 30.80 -9.84
CA ALA A 200 6.86 29.68 -10.75
C ALA A 200 8.13 28.82 -10.79
N LYS A 201 8.39 28.07 -9.71
CA LYS A 201 9.47 27.06 -9.67
C LYS A 201 8.90 25.69 -10.00
N GLU A 202 9.63 24.95 -10.83
CA GLU A 202 9.31 23.55 -11.11
C GLU A 202 9.52 22.70 -9.85
N VAL A 203 8.53 21.85 -9.54
CA VAL A 203 8.56 20.94 -8.40
C VAL A 203 8.28 19.53 -8.89
N VAL A 204 9.13 18.59 -8.46
CA VAL A 204 8.93 17.15 -8.67
C VAL A 204 8.53 16.52 -7.36
N TRP A 205 7.39 15.81 -7.37
CA TRP A 205 7.00 14.95 -6.27
C TRP A 205 7.83 13.67 -6.28
N THR A 206 8.45 13.36 -5.16
CA THR A 206 9.18 12.11 -4.94
C THR A 206 8.40 11.26 -3.94
N GLU A 207 8.22 9.96 -4.22
CA GLU A 207 7.52 9.01 -3.34
C GLU A 207 6.09 9.48 -2.97
N ALA A 208 5.30 9.87 -3.97
CA ALA A 208 3.91 10.30 -3.83
C ALA A 208 2.96 9.11 -3.63
N GLU A 209 3.15 8.38 -2.54
CA GLU A 209 2.26 7.30 -2.09
C GLU A 209 0.82 7.80 -1.80
N TYR A 210 -0.05 6.95 -1.26
CA TYR A 210 -1.47 7.29 -1.08
C TYR A 210 -1.73 8.42 -0.08
N TYR A 211 -1.81 9.66 -0.59
CA TYR A 211 -1.95 10.92 0.18
C TYR A 211 -3.18 11.76 -0.20
N GLY A 212 -4.19 11.15 -0.81
CA GLY A 212 -5.31 11.86 -1.45
C GLY A 212 -6.38 12.35 -0.47
N TRP A 213 -6.54 13.67 -0.33
CA TRP A 213 -7.52 14.31 0.58
C TRP A 213 -8.97 14.44 0.05
N GLY A 214 -9.31 13.85 -1.09
CA GLY A 214 -10.64 14.01 -1.74
C GLY A 214 -11.74 13.04 -1.28
#